data_AF-A0A852VF54-F1
#
_entry.id   AF-A0A852VF54-F1
#
_cell.length_a   1.000
_cell.length_b   1.000
_cell.length_c   1.000
_cell.angle_alpha   90.00
_cell.angle_beta   90.00
_cell.angle_gamma   90.00
#
_symmetry.space_group_name_H-M   'P 1'
#
loop_
_entity.id
_entity.type
_entity.pdbx_description
1 polymer ?
#
loop_
_entity_poly.entity_id
_entity_poly.type
_entity_poly.pdbx_seq_one_letter_code
_entity_poly.pdbx_strand_id
1 'polypeptide(L)'
;MERFGVELRRERERRQVSMERVSTETKVSLRHLEALEAGEYGELPGGVFRKGIVRGYLTAVGLEESPWMERFEASLRESGADSQNTDWTEFAENVRRNRSGGGQKTNMRWMGVGSMVTMLGVLGWAVWKFALHGRLIP
;
A
#
# COMPACT_ATOMS: atom_id res chain seq x y z
N MET A 1 35.93 5.62 10.56
CA MET A 1 34.58 5.14 10.94
C MET A 1 34.35 3.83 10.19
N GLU A 2 33.95 2.78 10.90
CA GLU A 2 33.53 1.52 10.27
C GLU A 2 32.25 1.77 9.46
N ARG A 3 32.18 1.27 8.23
CA ARG A 3 30.99 1.45 7.38
C ARG A 3 29.84 0.63 7.96
N PHE A 4 28.63 1.21 8.02
CA PHE A 4 27.43 0.60 8.59
C PHE A 4 27.22 -0.88 8.21
N GLY A 5 27.34 -1.21 6.91
CA GLY A 5 27.14 -2.58 6.43
C GLY A 5 28.15 -3.60 6.97
N VAL A 6 29.41 -3.19 7.17
CA VAL A 6 30.46 -4.07 7.73
C VAL A 6 30.14 -4.42 9.18
N GLU A 7 29.70 -3.43 9.97
CA GLU A 7 29.31 -3.68 11.36
C GLU A 7 28.04 -4.53 11.44
N LEU A 8 27.07 -4.29 10.56
CA LEU A 8 25.85 -5.08 10.45
C LEU A 8 26.15 -6.57 10.17
N ARG A 9 27.10 -6.83 9.26
CA ARG A 9 27.60 -8.17 8.96
C ARG A 9 28.26 -8.80 10.18
N ARG A 10 29.14 -8.06 10.84
CA ARG A 10 29.87 -8.53 12.03
C ARG A 10 28.92 -8.92 13.16
N GLU A 11 27.88 -8.14 13.37
CA GLU A 11 26.86 -8.42 14.40
C GLU A 11 26.00 -9.65 14.08
N ARG A 12 25.71 -9.89 12.79
CA ARG A 12 25.05 -11.10 12.33
C ARG A 12 25.93 -12.33 12.55
N GLU A 13 27.18 -12.27 12.11
CA GLU A 13 28.15 -13.36 12.26
C GLU A 13 28.41 -13.67 13.74
N ARG A 14 28.51 -12.64 14.60
CA ARG A 14 28.64 -12.79 16.06
C ARG A 14 27.49 -13.56 16.70
N ARG A 15 26.28 -13.42 16.17
CA ARG A 15 25.08 -14.15 16.60
C ARG A 15 24.88 -15.48 15.86
N GLN A 16 25.83 -15.87 15.02
CA GLN A 16 25.80 -17.11 14.23
C GLN A 16 24.53 -17.22 13.35
N VAL A 17 24.02 -16.08 12.89
CA VAL A 17 22.87 -16.03 11.98
C VAL A 17 23.40 -16.08 10.55
N SER A 18 22.97 -17.08 9.76
CA SER A 18 23.38 -17.18 8.36
C SER A 18 22.60 -16.20 7.48
N MET A 19 23.17 -15.82 6.35
CA MET A 19 22.48 -14.91 5.41
C MET A 19 21.22 -15.57 4.83
N GLU A 20 21.27 -16.89 4.58
CA GLU A 20 20.15 -17.69 4.08
C GLU A 20 18.98 -17.72 5.05
N ARG A 21 19.27 -17.75 6.35
CA ARG A 21 18.25 -17.66 7.40
C ARG A 21 17.55 -16.31 7.33
N VAL A 22 18.31 -15.21 7.28
CA VAL A 22 17.73 -13.86 7.18
C VAL A 22 16.88 -13.74 5.91
N SER A 23 17.37 -14.24 4.78
CA SER A 23 16.62 -14.24 3.52
C SER A 23 15.30 -15.03 3.63
N THR A 24 15.35 -16.20 4.27
CA THR A 24 14.18 -17.07 4.45
C THR A 24 13.12 -16.45 5.36
N GLU A 25 13.54 -15.79 6.44
CA GLU A 25 12.65 -15.14 7.41
C GLU A 25 12.06 -13.84 6.86
N THR A 26 12.88 -12.99 6.24
CA THR A 26 12.47 -11.66 5.75
C THR A 26 11.84 -11.68 4.37
N LYS A 27 12.00 -12.77 3.61
CA LYS A 27 11.64 -12.88 2.18
C LYS A 27 12.39 -11.88 1.28
N VAL A 28 13.50 -11.32 1.77
CA VAL A 28 14.38 -10.48 0.98
C VAL A 28 15.41 -11.38 0.28
N SER A 29 15.65 -11.16 -1.01
CA SER A 29 16.63 -11.93 -1.77
C SER A 29 18.04 -11.74 -1.22
N LEU A 30 18.85 -12.80 -1.22
CA LEU A 30 20.27 -12.77 -0.81
C LEU A 30 21.04 -11.60 -1.41
N ARG A 31 20.88 -11.34 -2.72
CA ARG A 31 21.51 -10.22 -3.43
C ARG A 31 21.32 -8.86 -2.73
N HIS A 32 20.12 -8.56 -2.26
CA HIS A 32 19.84 -7.29 -1.58
C HIS A 32 20.42 -7.28 -0.17
N LEU A 33 20.47 -8.42 0.52
CA LEU A 33 21.07 -8.51 1.85
C LEU A 33 22.60 -8.37 1.78
N GLU A 34 23.23 -8.96 0.76
CA GLU A 34 24.65 -8.78 0.47
C GLU A 34 24.96 -7.33 0.12
N ALA A 35 24.17 -6.70 -0.74
CA ALA A 35 24.30 -5.27 -1.06
C ALA A 35 24.16 -4.39 0.19
N LEU A 36 23.27 -4.73 1.12
CA LEU A 36 23.11 -4.03 2.39
C LEU A 36 24.39 -4.12 3.24
N GLU A 37 24.97 -5.31 3.39
CA GLU A 37 26.24 -5.51 4.12
C GLU A 37 27.44 -4.86 3.41
N ALA A 38 27.41 -4.78 2.08
CA ALA A 38 28.44 -4.09 1.28
C ALA A 38 28.30 -2.56 1.31
N GLY A 39 27.16 -2.02 1.76
CA GLY A 39 26.83 -0.59 1.70
C GLY A 39 26.47 -0.10 0.29
N GLU A 40 26.11 -1.02 -0.61
CA GLU A 40 25.71 -0.75 -2.00
C GLU A 40 24.21 -0.41 -2.06
N TYR A 41 23.80 0.69 -1.42
CA TYR A 41 22.39 1.03 -1.25
C TYR A 41 21.64 1.34 -2.56
N GLY A 42 22.36 1.55 -3.66
CA GLY A 42 21.80 1.69 -5.02
C GLY A 42 21.21 0.39 -5.57
N GLU A 43 21.71 -0.76 -5.13
CA GLU A 43 21.19 -2.09 -5.52
C GLU A 43 19.96 -2.50 -4.70
N LEU A 44 19.66 -1.76 -3.62
CA LEU A 44 18.47 -1.99 -2.83
C LEU A 44 17.24 -1.38 -3.51
N PRO A 45 16.06 -2.04 -3.41
CA PRO A 45 14.80 -1.41 -3.76
C PRO A 45 14.67 -0.03 -3.09
N GLY A 46 14.38 1.00 -3.88
CA GLY A 46 14.32 2.38 -3.43
C GLY A 46 13.19 2.69 -2.45
N GLY A 47 13.12 3.96 -2.04
CA GLY A 47 12.11 4.52 -1.14
C GLY A 47 11.84 3.73 0.14
N VAL A 48 10.57 3.49 0.45
CA VAL A 48 10.15 2.94 1.76
C VAL A 48 10.63 1.49 2.00
N PHE A 49 10.95 0.76 0.93
CA PHE A 49 11.36 -0.64 1.02
C PHE A 49 12.75 -0.79 1.60
N ARG A 50 13.64 0.16 1.34
CA ARG A 50 15.00 0.15 1.88
C ARG A 50 14.98 0.10 3.41
N LYS A 51 14.17 0.94 4.05
CA LYS A 51 13.98 0.93 5.52
C LYS A 51 13.32 -0.36 5.99
N GLY A 52 12.34 -0.88 5.25
CA GLY A 52 11.69 -2.16 5.56
C GLY A 52 12.64 -3.35 5.56
N ILE A 53 13.55 -3.42 4.57
CA ILE A 53 14.59 -4.45 4.46
C ILE A 53 15.51 -4.38 5.67
N VAL A 54 15.99 -3.20 6.04
CA VAL A 54 16.88 -3.02 7.21
C VAL A 54 16.18 -3.45 8.50
N ARG A 55 14.94 -3.01 8.73
CA ARG A 55 14.15 -3.43 9.90
C ARG A 55 13.95 -4.94 9.98
N GLY A 56 13.60 -5.56 8.85
CA GLY A 56 13.46 -7.01 8.76
C GLY A 56 14.76 -7.72 9.09
N TYR A 57 15.88 -7.25 8.56
CA TYR A 57 17.21 -7.78 8.85
C TYR A 57 17.54 -7.68 10.35
N LEU A 58 17.35 -6.49 10.95
CA LEU A 58 17.61 -6.27 12.37
C LEU A 58 16.77 -7.20 13.25
N THR A 59 15.50 -7.38 12.89
CA THR A 59 14.59 -8.28 13.59
C THR A 59 15.05 -9.74 13.48
N ALA A 60 15.40 -10.21 12.28
CA ALA A 60 15.88 -11.58 12.04
C ALA A 60 17.20 -11.89 12.76
N VAL A 61 18.07 -10.88 12.91
CA VAL A 61 19.34 -11.01 13.65
C VAL A 61 19.16 -10.84 15.16
N GLY A 62 18.07 -10.22 15.62
CA GLY A 62 17.85 -9.90 17.04
C GLY A 62 18.63 -8.67 17.51
N LEU A 63 18.66 -7.64 16.67
CA LEU A 63 19.25 -6.33 16.95
C LEU A 63 18.17 -5.32 17.34
N GLU A 64 18.51 -4.38 18.22
CA GLU A 64 17.61 -3.29 18.61
C GLU A 64 17.42 -2.31 17.44
N GLU A 65 16.18 -2.04 17.04
CA GLU A 65 15.94 -1.28 15.81
C GLU A 65 16.42 0.17 15.88
N SER A 66 16.10 0.89 16.96
CA SER A 66 16.25 2.34 17.09
C SER A 66 17.68 2.84 16.78
N PRO A 67 18.74 2.39 17.50
CA PRO A 67 20.10 2.88 17.27
C PRO A 67 20.65 2.49 15.89
N TRP A 68 20.20 1.36 15.34
CA TRP A 68 20.66 0.89 14.03
C TRP A 68 20.00 1.66 12.88
N MET A 69 18.71 1.99 13.00
CA MET A 69 18.00 2.76 12.00
C MET A 69 18.52 4.20 11.90
N GLU A 70 18.86 4.84 13.01
CA GLU A 70 19.47 6.18 13.00
C GLU A 70 20.79 6.18 12.22
N ARG A 71 21.64 5.18 12.47
CA ARG A 71 22.92 5.02 11.78
C ARG A 71 22.77 4.67 10.31
N PHE A 72 21.77 3.84 9.99
CA PHE A 72 21.43 3.53 8.61
C PHE A 72 21.03 4.79 7.85
N GLU A 73 20.17 5.64 8.43
CA GLU A 73 19.75 6.90 7.80
C GLU A 73 20.91 7.90 7.64
N ALA A 74 21.85 7.93 8.57
CA ALA A 74 23.08 8.72 8.42
C ALA A 74 23.94 8.20 7.25
N SER A 75 24.16 6.89 7.18
CA SER A 75 24.94 6.26 6.10
C SER A 75 24.26 6.39 4.73
N LEU A 76 22.93 6.32 4.68
CA LEU A 76 22.18 6.49 3.45
C LEU A 76 22.31 7.91 2.89
N ARG A 77 22.25 8.93 3.76
CA ARG A 77 22.47 10.33 3.37
C ARG A 77 23.88 10.56 2.85
N GLU A 78 24.89 9.99 3.50
CA GLU A 78 26.29 10.09 3.08
C GLU A 78 26.53 9.44 1.71
N SER A 79 25.85 8.32 1.42
CA SER A 79 25.99 7.60 0.15
C SER A 79 25.36 8.31 -1.06
N GLY A 80 24.50 9.31 -0.84
CA GLY A 80 23.73 9.96 -1.91
C GLY A 80 22.60 9.11 -2.52
N ALA A 81 22.40 7.87 -2.07
CA ALA A 81 21.36 6.96 -2.59
C ALA A 81 19.92 7.33 -2.17
N ASP A 82 19.76 8.42 -1.41
CA ASP A 82 18.46 8.96 -0.98
C ASP A 82 17.66 9.56 -2.15
N SER A 83 18.33 10.00 -3.23
CA SER A 83 17.69 10.66 -4.38
C SER A 83 16.76 9.76 -5.21
N GLN A 84 16.79 8.43 -5.06
CA GLN A 84 15.89 7.51 -5.79
C GLN A 84 14.50 7.36 -5.12
N ASN A 85 14.13 8.23 -4.19
CA ASN A 85 12.85 8.20 -3.49
C ASN A 85 11.64 8.59 -4.38
N THR A 86 11.88 9.05 -5.61
CA THR A 86 10.86 9.56 -6.55
C THR A 86 9.87 8.51 -7.04
N ASP A 87 10.26 7.23 -7.09
CA ASP A 87 9.46 6.14 -7.69
C ASP A 87 8.27 5.70 -6.79
N TRP A 88 8.44 5.73 -5.46
CA TRP A 88 7.41 5.26 -4.53
C TRP A 88 6.23 6.22 -4.35
N THR A 89 6.47 7.52 -4.44
CA THR A 89 5.40 8.52 -4.39
C THR A 89 4.51 8.42 -5.62
N GLU A 90 5.11 8.20 -6.80
CA GLU A 90 4.39 8.02 -8.05
C GLU A 90 3.61 6.70 -8.05
N PHE A 91 4.22 5.59 -7.60
CA PHE A 91 3.52 4.31 -7.45
C PHE A 91 2.34 4.41 -6.46
N ALA A 92 2.54 5.03 -5.29
CA ALA A 92 1.48 5.21 -4.31
C ALA A 92 0.33 6.10 -4.84
N GLU A 93 0.66 7.15 -5.57
CA GLU A 93 -0.31 8.00 -6.25
C GLU A 93 -1.10 7.23 -7.32
N ASN A 94 -0.42 6.42 -8.13
CA ASN A 94 -1.06 5.58 -9.14
C ASN A 94 -2.00 4.54 -8.52
N VAL A 95 -1.61 3.88 -7.41
CA VAL A 95 -2.49 2.97 -6.67
C VAL A 95 -3.70 3.71 -6.10
N ARG A 96 -3.51 4.92 -5.55
CA ARG A 96 -4.61 5.76 -5.05
C ARG A 96 -5.57 6.17 -6.17
N ARG A 97 -5.03 6.62 -7.31
CA ARG A 97 -5.80 7.03 -8.49
C ARG A 97 -6.58 5.86 -9.09
N ASN A 98 -5.98 4.68 -9.13
CA ASN A 98 -6.63 3.46 -9.60
C ASN A 98 -7.77 3.02 -8.66
N ARG A 99 -7.62 3.20 -7.34
CA ARG A 99 -8.70 2.95 -6.37
C ARG A 99 -9.86 3.95 -6.50
N SER A 100 -9.59 5.20 -6.83
CA SER A 100 -10.64 6.21 -7.06
C SER A 100 -11.41 6.03 -8.37
N GLY A 101 -10.93 5.20 -9.29
CA GLY A 101 -11.56 4.95 -10.60
C GLY A 101 -12.80 4.05 -10.59
N GLY A 102 -13.14 3.42 -9.45
CA GLY A 102 -14.23 2.45 -9.34
C GLY A 102 -15.55 2.98 -8.75
N GLY A 103 -15.65 4.29 -8.49
CA GLY A 103 -16.70 4.86 -7.63
C GLY A 103 -17.68 5.81 -8.32
N GLN A 104 -18.14 5.54 -9.55
CA GLN A 104 -19.22 6.34 -10.13
C GLN A 104 -20.11 5.53 -11.08
N LYS A 105 -21.10 4.82 -10.52
CA LYS A 105 -22.30 4.34 -11.26
C LYS A 105 -23.38 3.76 -10.33
N THR A 106 -23.67 4.40 -9.19
CA THR A 106 -24.74 3.94 -8.27
C THR A 106 -26.06 4.70 -8.45
N ASN A 107 -26.43 5.13 -9.67
CA ASN A 107 -27.73 5.81 -9.87
C ASN A 107 -28.64 5.11 -10.91
N MET A 108 -28.14 4.14 -11.69
CA MET A 108 -28.94 3.51 -12.76
C MET A 108 -29.98 2.51 -12.23
N ARG A 109 -29.73 1.88 -11.08
CA ARG A 109 -30.61 0.82 -10.53
C ARG A 109 -31.90 1.36 -9.90
N TRP A 110 -31.89 2.60 -9.39
CA TRP A 110 -33.06 3.23 -8.75
C TRP A 110 -33.95 3.97 -9.75
N MET A 111 -33.46 4.31 -10.95
CA MET A 111 -34.29 4.93 -12.00
C MET A 111 -35.44 4.01 -12.43
N GLY A 112 -35.20 2.69 -12.55
CA GLY A 112 -36.25 1.73 -12.90
C GLY A 112 -37.34 1.63 -11.82
N VAL A 113 -36.94 1.54 -10.54
CA VAL A 113 -37.89 1.49 -9.41
C VAL A 113 -38.69 2.78 -9.31
N GLY A 114 -38.04 3.94 -9.47
CA GLY A 114 -38.71 5.24 -9.54
C GLY A 114 -39.78 5.27 -10.63
N SER A 115 -39.43 4.86 -11.86
CA SER A 115 -40.38 4.82 -12.97
C SER A 115 -41.57 3.89 -12.72
N MET A 116 -41.34 2.73 -12.10
CA MET A 116 -42.39 1.75 -11.78
C MET A 116 -43.38 2.31 -10.73
N VAL A 117 -42.86 2.92 -9.66
CA VAL A 117 -43.69 3.50 -8.60
C VAL A 117 -44.51 4.68 -9.11
N THR A 118 -43.91 5.56 -9.93
CA THR A 118 -44.65 6.67 -10.55
C THR A 118 -45.75 6.16 -11.47
N MET A 119 -45.48 5.14 -12.30
CA MET A 119 -46.48 4.57 -13.20
C MET A 119 -47.66 3.94 -12.46
N LEU A 120 -47.40 3.19 -11.38
CA LEU A 120 -48.44 2.60 -10.54
C LEU A 120 -49.30 3.67 -9.84
N GLY A 121 -48.69 4.75 -9.36
CA GLY A 121 -49.40 5.88 -8.75
C GLY A 121 -50.36 6.58 -9.72
N VAL A 122 -49.90 6.84 -10.96
CA VAL A 122 -50.73 7.46 -12.01
C VAL A 122 -51.91 6.56 -12.39
N LEU A 123 -51.68 5.25 -12.55
CA LEU A 123 -52.73 4.27 -12.83
C LEU A 123 -53.78 4.21 -11.72
N GLY A 124 -53.34 4.14 -10.45
CA GLY A 124 -54.23 4.14 -9.29
C GLY A 124 -55.08 5.41 -9.22
N TRP A 125 -54.46 6.58 -9.44
CA TRP A 125 -55.18 7.86 -9.47
C TRP A 125 -56.23 7.92 -10.60
N ALA A 126 -55.88 7.47 -11.81
CA ALA A 126 -56.80 7.45 -12.93
C ALA A 126 -58.01 6.53 -12.68
N VAL A 127 -57.79 5.34 -12.13
CA VAL A 127 -58.86 4.40 -11.76
C VAL A 127 -59.74 4.98 -10.67
N TRP A 128 -59.17 5.56 -9.61
CA TRP A 128 -59.94 6.21 -8.56
C TRP A 128 -60.79 7.36 -9.10
N LYS A 129 -60.20 8.24 -9.92
CA LYS A 129 -60.89 9.36 -10.56
C LYS A 129 -61.99 8.91 -11.52
N PHE A 130 -61.82 7.80 -12.23
CA PHE A 130 -62.85 7.31 -13.17
C PHE A 130 -63.94 6.49 -12.47
N ALA A 131 -63.57 5.61 -11.54
CA ALA A 131 -64.50 4.70 -10.86
C ALA A 131 -65.29 5.36 -9.72
N LEU A 132 -64.66 6.25 -8.93
CA LEU A 132 -65.38 6.98 -7.87
C LEU A 132 -66.04 8.26 -8.37
N HIS A 133 -65.45 8.95 -9.34
CA HIS A 133 -65.97 10.24 -9.82
C HIS A 133 -66.88 10.12 -11.06
N GLY A 134 -66.84 9.02 -11.79
CA GLY A 134 -67.80 8.73 -12.88
C GLY A 134 -69.19 8.30 -12.38
N ARG A 135 -69.35 8.00 -11.08
CA ARG A 135 -70.62 7.54 -10.48
C ARG A 135 -71.45 8.69 -9.87
N LEU A 136 -71.02 9.94 -10.01
CA LEU A 136 -71.60 11.12 -9.35
C LEU A 136 -71.96 12.27 -10.31
N ILE A 137 -72.23 11.96 -11.58
CA ILE A 137 -72.90 12.89 -12.50
C ILE A 137 -74.03 12.11 -13.20
N PRO A 138 -75.32 12.38 -12.88
CA PRO A 138 -76.46 11.83 -13.61
C PRO A 138 -76.58 12.41 -15.03
#